data_AF-A0A139WFT2-F1
#
_entry.id   AF-A0A139WFT2-F1
#
_cell.length_a   1.000
_cell.length_b   1.000
_cell.length_c   1.000
_cell.angle_alpha   90.00
_cell.angle_beta   90.00
_cell.angle_gamma   90.00
#
_symmetry.space_group_name_H-M   'P 1'
#
loop_
_entity.id
_entity.type
_entity.pdbx_description
1 polymer ?
#
loop_
_entity_poly.entity_id
_entity_poly.type
_entity_poly.pdbx_seq_one_letter_code
_entity_poly.pdbx_strand_id
1 'polypeptide(L)'
;MANSHLQRVRILYKTILKLHCGLPNELKVLGTNYVREEFKRHKKCNVQEAEVFMKEWTNYAITLAEQLGLRGPQTGSSLGANLSKSDLEKFKDDQIYQLYELLEAARTSKN
;
A
#
# COMPACT_ATOMS: atom_id res chain seq x y z
N MET A 1 -26.80 -2.81 -10.40
CA MET A 1 -25.47 -2.22 -10.67
C MET A 1 -24.72 -1.80 -9.39
N ALA A 2 -25.37 -1.33 -8.32
CA ALA A 2 -24.68 -1.01 -7.05
C ALA A 2 -24.11 -2.24 -6.29
N ASN A 3 -24.78 -3.39 -6.36
CA ASN A 3 -24.33 -4.63 -5.70
C ASN A 3 -22.98 -5.13 -6.23
N SER A 4 -22.66 -4.94 -7.52
CA SER A 4 -21.37 -5.38 -8.09
C SER A 4 -20.21 -4.52 -7.61
N HIS A 5 -20.39 -3.20 -7.48
CA HIS A 5 -19.34 -2.31 -6.97
C HIS A 5 -19.01 -2.61 -5.50
N LEU A 6 -20.03 -2.70 -4.63
CA LEU A 6 -19.82 -3.05 -3.21
C LEU A 6 -19.17 -4.42 -3.03
N GLN A 7 -19.52 -5.40 -3.87
CA GLN A 7 -18.87 -6.70 -3.90
C GLN A 7 -17.38 -6.57 -4.27
N ARG A 8 -17.06 -5.83 -5.34
CA ARG A 8 -15.66 -5.59 -5.76
C ARG A 8 -14.83 -4.90 -4.66
N VAL A 9 -15.39 -3.87 -4.02
CA VAL A 9 -14.73 -3.17 -2.89
C VAL A 9 -14.46 -4.14 -1.75
N ARG A 10 -15.44 -4.97 -1.36
CA ARG A 10 -15.28 -5.96 -0.28
C ARG A 10 -14.26 -7.03 -0.61
N ILE A 11 -14.23 -7.50 -1.86
CA ILE A 11 -13.23 -8.48 -2.33
C ILE A 11 -11.84 -7.86 -2.22
N LEU A 12 -11.63 -6.66 -2.78
CA LEU A 12 -10.34 -5.98 -2.74
C LEU A 12 -9.85 -5.77 -1.31
N TYR A 13 -10.72 -5.24 -0.44
CA TYR A 13 -10.40 -5.02 0.98
C TYR A 13 -9.96 -6.32 1.68
N LYS A 14 -10.71 -7.41 1.50
CA LYS A 14 -10.37 -8.71 2.10
C LYS A 14 -9.08 -9.29 1.52
N THR A 15 -8.85 -9.13 0.21
CA THR A 15 -7.62 -9.59 -0.46
C THR A 15 -6.40 -8.87 0.12
N ILE A 16 -6.45 -7.55 0.26
CA ILE A 16 -5.36 -6.77 0.86
C ILE A 16 -5.06 -7.24 2.29
N LEU A 17 -6.09 -7.40 3.13
CA LEU A 17 -5.90 -7.89 4.50
C LEU A 17 -5.29 -9.30 4.55
N LYS A 18 -5.62 -10.17 3.59
CA LYS A 18 -5.02 -11.50 3.48
C LYS A 18 -3.55 -11.41 3.05
N LEU A 19 -3.21 -10.53 2.11
CA LEU A 19 -1.83 -10.28 1.70
C LEU A 19 -0.99 -9.74 2.85
N HIS A 20 -1.55 -8.85 3.70
CA HIS A 20 -0.85 -8.34 4.87
C HIS A 20 -0.46 -9.42 5.88
N CYS A 21 -1.15 -10.56 5.92
CA CYS A 21 -0.73 -11.69 6.74
C CYS A 21 0.63 -12.27 6.31
N GLY A 22 1.04 -12.02 5.07
CA GLY A 22 2.37 -12.34 4.56
C GLY A 22 3.44 -11.27 4.82
N LEU A 23 3.13 -10.15 5.48
CA LEU A 23 4.15 -9.14 5.78
C LEU A 23 4.87 -9.44 7.11
N PRO A 24 6.12 -8.94 7.30
CA PRO A 24 6.74 -8.82 8.62
C PRO A 24 5.81 -8.13 9.61
N ASN A 25 5.89 -8.50 10.89
CA ASN A 25 4.88 -8.15 11.89
C ASN A 25 4.67 -6.63 12.01
N GLU A 26 5.76 -5.86 11.99
CA GLU A 26 5.74 -4.40 12.08
C GLU A 26 5.00 -3.78 10.89
N LEU A 27 5.34 -4.23 9.67
CA LEU A 27 4.71 -3.76 8.43
C LEU A 27 3.24 -4.20 8.34
N LYS A 28 2.92 -5.40 8.82
CA LYS A 28 1.55 -5.92 8.87
C LYS A 28 0.66 -5.05 9.76
N VAL A 29 1.11 -4.70 10.95
CA VAL A 29 0.33 -3.88 11.90
C VAL A 29 0.11 -2.48 11.32
N LEU A 30 1.19 -1.84 10.87
CA LEU A 30 1.14 -0.51 10.26
C LEU A 30 0.21 -0.48 9.05
N GLY A 31 0.44 -1.38 8.09
CA GLY A 31 -0.34 -1.45 6.85
C GLY A 31 -1.81 -1.77 7.11
N THR A 32 -2.11 -2.71 8.01
CA THR A 32 -3.50 -3.09 8.31
C THR A 32 -4.31 -1.93 8.89
N ASN A 33 -3.69 -1.15 9.78
CA ASN A 33 -4.33 0.04 10.35
C ASN A 33 -4.54 1.11 9.27
N TYR A 34 -3.53 1.34 8.42
CA TYR A 34 -3.63 2.28 7.31
C TYR A 34 -4.76 1.93 6.34
N VAL A 35 -4.84 0.67 5.87
CA VAL A 35 -5.88 0.19 4.96
C VAL A 35 -7.29 0.41 5.53
N ARG A 36 -7.48 0.11 6.81
CA ARG A 36 -8.78 0.30 7.48
C ARG A 36 -9.22 1.75 7.44
N GLU A 37 -8.31 2.66 7.77
CA GLU A 37 -8.62 4.09 7.79
C GLU A 37 -8.82 4.65 6.38
N GLU A 38 -8.04 4.22 5.39
CA GLU A 38 -8.18 4.69 4.02
C GLU A 38 -9.51 4.26 3.38
N PHE A 39 -9.90 2.99 3.51
CA PHE A 39 -11.21 2.53 3.03
C PHE A 39 -12.36 3.20 3.77
N LYS A 40 -12.17 3.56 5.05
CA LYS A 40 -13.17 4.30 5.84
C LYS A 40 -13.29 5.75 5.36
N ARG A 41 -12.17 6.43 5.11
CA ARG A 41 -12.13 7.81 4.58
C ARG A 41 -12.80 7.90 3.19
N HIS A 42 -12.64 6.87 2.36
CA HIS A 42 -13.19 6.84 1.01
C HIS A 42 -14.62 6.28 0.91
N LYS A 43 -15.34 6.05 2.02
CA LYS A 43 -16.73 5.56 1.97
C LYS A 43 -17.72 6.50 1.27
N LYS A 44 -17.43 7.81 1.26
CA LYS A 44 -18.33 8.86 0.74
C LYS A 44 -17.75 9.60 -0.46
N CYS A 45 -16.73 9.05 -1.11
CA CYS A 45 -16.14 9.66 -2.30
C CYS A 45 -17.11 9.62 -3.49
N ASN A 46 -16.89 10.52 -4.46
CA ASN A 46 -17.67 10.52 -5.70
C ASN A 46 -17.26 9.35 -6.62
N VAL A 47 -17.99 9.16 -7.72
CA VAL A 47 -17.77 8.00 -8.61
C VAL A 47 -16.38 8.00 -9.22
N GLN A 48 -15.89 9.18 -9.64
CA GLN A 48 -14.58 9.33 -10.28
C GLN A 48 -13.45 9.02 -9.28
N GLU A 49 -13.55 9.57 -8.06
CA GLU A 49 -12.63 9.27 -6.96
C GLU A 49 -12.67 7.78 -6.60
N ALA A 50 -13.85 7.16 -6.55
CA ALA A 50 -14.00 5.74 -6.27
C ALA A 50 -13.34 4.86 -7.34
N GLU A 51 -13.42 5.25 -8.62
CA GLU A 51 -12.76 4.53 -9.72
C GLU A 51 -11.23 4.62 -9.62
N VAL A 52 -10.69 5.82 -9.38
CA VAL A 52 -9.26 6.03 -9.17
C VAL A 52 -8.79 5.26 -7.93
N PHE A 53 -9.52 5.36 -6.81
CA PHE A 53 -9.23 4.62 -5.59
C PHE A 53 -9.18 3.11 -5.86
N MET A 54 -10.21 2.55 -6.49
CA MET A 54 -10.26 1.12 -6.78
C MET A 54 -9.12 0.67 -7.70
N LYS A 55 -8.72 1.49 -8.67
CA LYS A 55 -7.58 1.21 -9.55
C LYS A 55 -6.27 1.17 -8.77
N GLU A 56 -5.96 2.23 -8.02
CA GLU A 56 -4.69 2.34 -7.29
C GLU A 56 -4.56 1.27 -6.20
N TRP A 57 -5.64 0.97 -5.48
CA TRP A 57 -5.64 -0.09 -4.48
C TRP A 57 -5.57 -1.50 -5.07
N THR A 58 -6.06 -1.69 -6.30
CA THR A 58 -5.86 -2.94 -7.05
C THR A 58 -4.40 -3.09 -7.47
N ASN A 59 -3.78 -2.02 -7.98
CA ASN A 59 -2.35 -2.02 -8.32
C ASN A 59 -1.50 -2.34 -7.09
N TYR A 60 -1.79 -1.71 -5.95
CA TYR A 60 -1.14 -2.01 -4.68
C TYR A 60 -1.24 -3.50 -4.30
N ALA A 61 -2.44 -4.08 -4.40
CA ALA A 61 -2.65 -5.50 -4.09
C ALA A 61 -1.87 -6.43 -5.04
N ILE A 62 -1.79 -6.10 -6.34
CA ILE A 62 -1.00 -6.85 -7.34
C ILE A 62 0.49 -6.77 -6.99
N THR A 63 1.03 -5.57 -6.79
CA THR A 63 2.44 -5.37 -6.42
C THR A 63 2.79 -6.11 -5.13
N LEU A 64 1.91 -6.07 -4.13
CA LEU A 64 2.14 -6.78 -2.87
C LEU A 64 2.11 -8.29 -3.07
N ALA A 65 1.18 -8.82 -3.89
CA ALA A 65 1.14 -10.24 -4.21
C ALA A 65 2.40 -10.71 -4.96
N GLU A 66 2.90 -9.93 -5.90
CA GLU A 66 4.15 -10.19 -6.61
C GLU A 66 5.36 -10.20 -5.67
N GLN A 67 5.46 -9.21 -4.79
CA GLN A 67 6.56 -9.10 -3.82
C GLN A 67 6.56 -10.22 -2.79
N LEU A 68 5.38 -10.69 -2.35
CA LEU A 68 5.25 -11.79 -1.39
C LEU A 68 5.48 -13.18 -2.02
N GLY A 69 5.37 -13.29 -3.35
CA GLY A 69 5.52 -14.55 -4.07
C GLY A 69 4.44 -15.60 -3.76
N LEU A 70 4.46 -16.70 -4.51
CA LEU A 70 3.44 -17.77 -4.43
C LEU A 70 3.47 -18.57 -3.10
N ARG A 71 4.60 -18.55 -2.37
CA ARG A 71 4.81 -19.33 -1.14
C ARG A 71 4.90 -18.47 0.13
N GLY A 72 4.59 -17.18 0.04
CA GLY A 72 4.52 -16.26 1.18
C GLY A 72 5.86 -15.58 1.52
N PRO A 73 5.90 -14.78 2.62
CA PRO A 73 6.99 -13.86 2.99
C PRO A 73 8.41 -14.42 2.89
N GLN A 74 8.55 -15.73 3.09
CA GLN A 74 9.83 -16.44 3.13
C GLN A 74 10.43 -16.71 1.74
N THR A 75 9.65 -16.50 0.67
CA THR A 75 10.05 -16.74 -0.73
C THR A 75 9.88 -15.51 -1.61
N GLY A 76 9.35 -14.43 -1.05
CA GLY A 76 9.17 -13.17 -1.74
C GLY A 76 10.50 -12.43 -1.93
N SER A 77 10.58 -11.66 -3.02
CA SER A 77 11.68 -10.72 -3.27
C SER A 77 11.71 -9.61 -2.20
N SER A 78 12.70 -8.71 -2.26
CA SER A 78 12.74 -7.52 -1.41
C SER A 78 11.40 -6.77 -1.44
N LEU A 79 10.85 -6.46 -0.26
CA LEU A 79 9.64 -5.64 -0.14
C LEU A 79 9.93 -4.20 -0.57
N GLY A 80 8.97 -3.60 -1.27
CA GLY A 80 9.07 -2.23 -1.78
C GLY A 80 9.72 -2.13 -3.16
N ALA A 81 9.67 -0.90 -3.70
CA ALA A 81 10.29 -0.53 -4.96
C ALA A 81 11.00 0.82 -4.80
N ASN A 82 12.02 1.06 -5.62
CA ASN A 82 12.70 2.35 -5.63
C ASN A 82 11.75 3.44 -6.17
N LEU A 83 11.74 4.60 -5.50
CA LEU A 83 11.03 5.77 -5.99
C LEU A 83 11.74 6.31 -7.23
N SER A 84 10.99 6.53 -8.29
CA SER A 84 11.52 7.20 -9.48
C SER A 84 11.62 8.71 -9.24
N LYS A 85 12.38 9.41 -10.10
CA LYS A 85 12.48 10.87 -10.02
C LYS A 85 11.11 11.55 -10.15
N SER A 86 10.24 11.03 -11.03
CA SER A 86 8.89 11.56 -11.22
C SER A 86 7.96 11.26 -10.04
N ASP A 87 8.27 10.26 -9.21
CA ASP A 87 7.54 10.07 -7.95
C ASP A 87 7.96 11.10 -6.92
N LEU A 88 9.25 11.42 -6.82
CA LEU A 88 9.76 12.45 -5.91
C LEU A 88 9.21 13.84 -6.24
N GLU A 89 9.00 14.15 -7.53
CA GLU A 89 8.40 15.41 -7.98
C GLU A 89 6.94 15.59 -7.53
N LYS A 90 6.25 14.53 -7.06
CA LYS A 90 4.88 14.60 -6.52
C LYS A 90 4.85 14.99 -5.04
N PHE A 91 5.98 14.99 -4.35
CA PHE A 91 6.06 15.33 -2.93
C PHE A 91 6.27 16.82 -2.74
N LYS A 92 5.77 17.36 -1.62
CA LYS A 92 6.13 18.71 -1.16
C LYS A 92 7.56 18.71 -0.63
N ASP A 93 8.21 19.86 -0.64
CA ASP A 93 9.59 20.04 -0.15
C ASP A 93 9.80 19.47 1.27
N ASP A 94 8.88 19.75 2.19
CA ASP A 94 8.95 19.20 3.57
C ASP A 94 8.86 17.67 3.61
N GLN A 95 8.08 17.06 2.71
CA GLN A 95 7.95 15.61 2.64
C GLN A 95 9.20 14.97 2.03
N ILE A 96 9.85 15.65 1.08
CA ILE A 96 11.15 15.23 0.53
C ILE A 96 12.21 15.26 1.63
N TYR A 97 12.22 16.32 2.45
CA TYR A 97 13.12 16.43 3.59
C TYR A 97 12.90 15.30 4.60
N GLN A 98 11.65 15.04 5.01
CA GLN A 98 11.31 13.92 5.91
C GLN A 98 11.73 12.56 5.35
N LEU A 99 11.56 12.35 4.04
CA LEU A 99 11.97 11.11 3.39
C LEU A 99 13.50 10.95 3.40
N TYR A 100 14.24 12.04 3.25
CA TYR A 100 15.69 12.05 3.36
C TYR A 100 16.17 11.76 4.78
N GLU A 101 15.56 12.38 5.79
CA GLU A 101 15.85 12.07 7.20
C GLU A 101 15.60 10.59 7.53
N LEU A 102 14.49 10.05 7.01
CA LEU A 102 14.16 8.62 7.17
C LEU A 102 15.22 7.72 6.52
N LEU A 103 15.73 8.09 5.33
CA LEU A 103 16.79 7.35 4.64
C LEU A 103 18.09 7.32 5.47
N GLU A 104 18.49 8.46 6.02
CA GLU A 104 19.70 8.56 6.85
C GLU A 104 19.54 7.75 8.14
N ALA A 105 18.39 7.83 8.82
CA ALA A 105 18.09 7.02 10.00
C ALA A 105 18.12 5.50 9.72
N ALA A 106 17.60 5.08 8.55
CA ALA A 106 17.61 3.67 8.16
C ALA A 106 19.03 3.15 7.83
N ARG A 107 19.92 4.04 7.35
CA ARG A 107 21.34 3.71 7.08
C ARG A 107 22.13 3.57 8.38
N THR A 108 21.92 4.45 9.34
CA THR A 108 22.62 4.41 10.63
C THR A 108 22.19 3.24 11.49
N SER A 109 20.92 2.85 11.45
CA SER A 109 20.39 1.70 12.20
C SER A 109 20.91 0.32 11.74
N LYS A 110 21.59 0.23 10.58
CA LYS A 110 22.16 -1.03 10.07
C LYS A 110 23.61 -1.29 10.53
N ASN A 111 24.23 -0.35 11.25
CA ASN A 111 25.52 -0.51 11.93
C ASN A 111 25.30 -0.84 13.41
#